data_AF-A0A7Y9FPG6-F1
#
_entry.id   AF-A0A7Y9FPG6-F1
#
_cell.length_a   1.000
_cell.length_b   1.000
_cell.length_c   1.000
_cell.angle_alpha   90.00
_cell.angle_beta   90.00
_cell.angle_gamma   90.00
#
_symmetry.space_group_name_H-M   'P 1'
#
loop_
_entity.id
_entity.type
_entity.pdbx_description
1 polymer ?
#
loop_
_entity_poly.entity_id
_entity_poly.type
_entity_poly.pdbx_seq_one_letter_code
_entity_poly.pdbx_strand_id
1 'polypeptide(L)' 'MINPDDGSPIAFGRWLLTQRGRGDWVDGIADAARADRSFPRNGDPEAVRAHLRSQQADGDAFAALDDAESDWLNG' A
#
# COMPACT_ATOMS: atom_id res chain seq x y z
N MET A 1 23.72 4.77 -14.93
CA MET A 1 23.30 3.36 -14.89
C MET A 1 22.43 3.22 -13.66
N ILE A 2 21.11 3.16 -13.83
CA ILE A 2 20.20 2.78 -12.74
C ILE A 2 19.87 1.32 -13.03
N ASN A 3 20.32 0.40 -12.18
CA ASN A 3 19.90 -1.00 -12.26
C ASN A 3 18.47 -1.08 -11.68
N PRO A 4 17.49 -1.61 -12.43
CA PRO A 4 16.11 -1.74 -11.96
C PRO A 4 15.86 -2.95 -11.03
N ASP A 5 16.90 -3.59 -10.48
CA ASP A 5 16.83 -4.88 -9.78
C ASP A 5 17.28 -4.80 -8.30
N ASP A 6 16.67 -3.93 -7.49
CA ASP A 6 16.87 -3.93 -6.01
C ASP A 6 15.56 -3.91 -5.19
N GLY A 7 14.42 -4.21 -5.83
CA GLY A 7 13.10 -4.26 -5.18
C GLY A 7 12.05 -3.57 -6.03
N SER A 8 10.98 -4.31 -6.37
CA SER A 8 9.76 -3.90 -7.06
C SER A 8 9.81 -2.57 -7.86
N PRO A 9 9.89 -2.57 -9.21
CA PRO A 9 9.96 -1.34 -10.05
C PRO A 9 8.69 -0.47 -10.01
N ILE A 10 7.68 -0.87 -9.22
CA ILE A 10 6.42 -0.18 -9.01
C ILE A 10 6.40 0.40 -7.59
N ALA A 11 6.05 1.70 -7.48
CA ALA A 11 5.80 2.35 -6.20
C ALA A 11 4.76 1.59 -5.37
N PHE A 12 4.98 1.46 -4.06
CA PHE A 12 4.09 0.74 -3.15
C PHE A 12 2.62 1.15 -3.32
N GLY A 13 2.31 2.44 -3.38
CA GLY A 13 0.94 2.91 -3.58
C GLY A 13 0.30 2.38 -4.88
N ARG A 14 1.07 2.26 -5.97
CA ARG A 14 0.59 1.71 -7.24
C ARG A 14 0.37 0.21 -7.16
N TRP A 15 1.29 -0.50 -6.50
CA TRP A 15 1.14 -1.92 -6.24
C TRP A 15 -0.07 -2.19 -5.32
N LEU A 16 -0.32 -1.36 -4.31
CA LEU A 16 -1.47 -1.54 -3.41
C LEU A 16 -2.79 -1.45 -4.18
N LEU A 17 -2.89 -0.51 -5.12
CA LEU A 17 -4.07 -0.36 -5.97
C LEU A 17 -4.36 -1.60 -6.84
N THR A 18 -3.37 -2.44 -7.13
CA THR A 18 -3.58 -3.68 -7.90
C THR A 18 -4.05 -4.86 -7.05
N GLN A 19 -3.97 -4.79 -5.71
CA GLN A 19 -4.27 -5.91 -4.80
C GLN A 19 -5.77 -6.23 -4.71
N ARG A 20 -6.24 -7.22 -5.46
CA ARG A 20 -7.67 -7.53 -5.59
C ARG A 20 -7.94 -9.00 -5.25
N GLY A 21 -9.02 -9.24 -4.52
CA GLY A 21 -9.55 -10.59 -4.31
C GLY A 21 -8.60 -11.50 -3.55
N ARG A 22 -7.78 -10.93 -2.66
CA ARG A 22 -6.88 -11.67 -1.78
C ARG A 22 -7.63 -12.46 -0.72
N GLY A 23 -8.82 -11.99 -0.32
CA GLY A 23 -9.63 -12.60 0.75
C GLY A 23 -9.02 -12.43 2.14
N ASP A 24 -8.00 -11.57 2.26
CA ASP A 24 -7.32 -11.22 3.51
C ASP A 24 -7.58 -9.75 3.87
N TRP A 25 -7.00 -9.28 4.98
CA TRP A 25 -7.14 -7.92 5.46
C TRP A 25 -6.49 -6.82 4.57
N VAL A 26 -5.58 -7.17 3.65
CA VAL A 26 -4.98 -6.21 2.72
C VAL A 26 -6.01 -5.75 1.68
N ASP A 27 -6.97 -6.60 1.33
CA ASP A 27 -8.07 -6.21 0.43
C ASP A 27 -8.82 -4.99 0.96
N GLY A 28 -9.03 -4.89 2.27
CA GLY A 28 -9.74 -3.78 2.90
C GLY A 28 -9.06 -2.42 2.68
N ILE A 29 -7.75 -2.35 2.93
CA ILE A 29 -6.98 -1.11 2.69
C ILE A 29 -6.81 -0.83 1.20
N ALA A 30 -6.74 -1.87 0.36
CA ALA A 30 -6.63 -1.71 -1.07
C ALA A 30 -7.93 -1.15 -1.69
N ASP A 31 -9.11 -1.56 -1.21
CA ASP A 31 -10.38 -0.97 -1.65
C ASP A 31 -10.57 0.46 -1.16
N ALA A 32 -10.19 0.75 0.10
CA ALA A 32 -10.19 2.13 0.61
C ALA A 32 -9.27 3.04 -0.24
N ALA A 33 -8.06 2.59 -0.55
CA ALA A 33 -7.10 3.33 -1.38
C ALA A 33 -7.63 3.66 -2.78
N ARG A 34 -8.46 2.78 -3.37
CA ARG A 34 -9.06 3.03 -4.69
C ARG A 34 -10.23 3.98 -4.65
N ALA A 35 -11.00 3.96 -3.57
CA ALA A 35 -12.10 4.90 -3.36
C ALA A 35 -11.57 6.33 -3.09
N ASP A 36 -10.34 6.43 -2.57
CA ASP A 36 -9.71 7.68 -2.21
C ASP A 36 -8.95 8.34 -3.37
N ARG A 37 -9.40 9.54 -3.77
CA ARG A 37 -8.79 10.30 -4.86
C ARG A 37 -7.48 10.99 -4.46
N SER A 38 -7.29 11.23 -3.17
CA SER A 38 -6.09 11.83 -2.60
C SER A 38 -5.03 10.80 -2.24
N PHE A 39 -5.33 9.51 -2.41
CA PHE A 39 -4.40 8.42 -2.11
C PHE A 39 -3.05 8.62 -2.84
N PRO A 40 -1.91 8.48 -2.13
CA PRO A 40 -0.59 8.72 -2.69
C PRO A 40 -0.17 7.57 -3.63
N ARG A 41 -0.66 7.59 -4.88
CA ARG A 41 -0.47 6.51 -5.86
C ARG A 41 1.00 6.21 -6.17
N ASN A 42 1.86 7.22 -6.17
CA ASN A 42 3.31 7.05 -6.39
C ASN A 42 4.10 7.09 -5.08
N GLY A 43 3.42 7.01 -3.93
CA GLY A 43 4.04 7.02 -2.63
C GLY A 43 4.64 5.67 -2.26
N ASP A 44 5.67 5.74 -1.43
CA ASP A 44 6.24 4.68 -0.63
C ASP A 44 5.32 4.31 0.57
N PRO A 45 5.64 3.24 1.32
CA PRO A 45 4.83 2.82 2.48
C PRO A 45 4.63 3.92 3.52
N GLU A 46 5.64 4.76 3.79
CA GLU A 46 5.53 5.85 4.76
C GLU A 46 4.54 6.92 4.30
N ALA A 47 4.55 7.28 3.02
CA ALA A 47 3.57 8.20 2.44
C ALA A 47 2.13 7.66 2.58
N VAL A 48 1.91 6.37 2.33
CA VAL A 48 0.60 5.72 2.55
C VAL A 48 0.24 5.69 4.04
N ARG A 49 1.20 5.41 4.93
CA ARG A 49 1.01 5.39 6.38
C ARG A 49 0.60 6.76 6.92
N ALA A 50 1.28 7.81 6.50
CA ALA A 50 0.97 9.19 6.86
C ALA A 50 -0.45 9.56 6.40
N HIS A 51 -0.83 9.11 5.19
CA HIS A 51 -2.16 9.32 4.64
C HIS A 51 -3.26 8.62 5.45
N LEU A 52 -3.08 7.33 5.81
CA LEU A 52 -4.00 6.61 6.69
C LEU A 52 -4.14 7.28 8.06
N ARG A 53 -3.02 7.74 8.62
CA ARG A 53 -3.01 8.47 9.90
C ARG A 53 -3.77 9.80 9.82
N SER A 54 -3.64 10.53 8.70
CA SER A 54 -4.42 11.74 8.46
C SER A 54 -5.93 11.48 8.36
N GLN A 55 -6.32 10.28 7.95
CA GLN A 55 -7.73 9.84 7.89
C GLN A 55 -8.22 9.21 9.20
N GLN A 56 -7.38 9.18 10.24
CA GLN A 56 -7.69 8.55 11.53
C GLN A 56 -8.05 7.06 11.38
N ALA A 57 -7.40 6.36 10.47
CA ALA A 57 -7.59 4.92 10.30
C ALA A 57 -7.28 4.16 11.59
N ASP A 58 -7.99 3.07 11.84
CA ASP A 58 -7.85 2.24 13.03
C ASP A 58 -6.62 1.31 12.98
N GLY A 59 -6.35 0.65 14.11
CA GLY A 59 -5.21 -0.27 14.26
C GLY A 59 -5.18 -1.40 13.23
N ASP A 60 -6.34 -1.94 12.86
CA ASP A 60 -6.44 -3.00 11.85
C ASP A 60 -5.95 -2.53 10.46
N ALA A 61 -6.19 -1.26 10.12
CA ALA A 61 -5.70 -0.71 8.86
C ALA A 61 -4.18 -0.56 8.83
N PHE A 62 -3.57 -0.28 9.97
CA PHE A 62 -2.11 -0.25 10.09
C PHE A 62 -1.50 -1.65 10.07
N ALA A 63 -2.13 -2.63 10.71
CA ALA A 63 -1.68 -4.02 10.65
C ALA A 63 -1.74 -4.57 9.22
N ALA A 64 -2.84 -4.31 8.51
CA ALA A 64 -2.95 -4.64 7.09
C ALA A 64 -1.92 -3.91 6.21
N LEU A 65 -1.54 -2.68 6.57
CA LEU A 65 -0.49 -1.94 5.85
C LEU A 65 0.88 -2.57 6.05
N ASP A 66 1.23 -2.96 7.29
CA ASP A 66 2.51 -3.60 7.60
C ASP A 66 2.65 -4.97 6.88
N ASP A 67 1.55 -5.72 6.77
CA ASP A 67 1.49 -6.96 5.97
C ASP A 67 1.62 -6.69 4.47
N ALA A 68 0.91 -5.69 3.95
CA ALA A 68 0.99 -5.30 2.55
C ALA A 68 2.39 -4.83 2.15
N GLU A 69 3.08 -4.09 3.03
CA GLU A 69 4.47 -3.67 2.86
C GLU A 69 5.40 -4.90 2.78
N SER A 70 5.20 -5.86 3.68
CA SER A 70 5.97 -7.11 3.67
C SER A 70 5.80 -7.87 2.36
N ASP A 71 4.59 -8.01 1.84
CA ASP A 71 4.36 -8.67 0.55
C ASP A 71 5.02 -7.93 -0.62
N TRP A 72 4.95 -6.61 -0.62
CA TRP A 72 5.55 -5.80 -1.68
C TRP A 72 7.08 -5.89 -1.71
N LEU A 73 7.72 -5.99 -0.53
CA LEU A 73 9.16 -6.19 -0.41
C LEU A 73 9.62 -7.60 -0.81
N ASN A 74 8.73 -8.60 -0.76
CA ASN A 74 9.04 -10.01 -1.02
C ASN A 74 8.50 -10.52 -2.38
N GLY A 75 7.78 -9.70 -3.15
CA GLY A 75 7.22 -10.03 -4.47
C GLY A 75 8.07 -9.56 -5.63
#